data_AF-D8PVW1-F1
#
_entry.id   AF-D8PVW1-F1
#
_cell.length_a   1.000
_cell.length_b   1.000
_cell.length_c   1.000
_cell.angle_alpha   90.00
_cell.angle_beta   90.00
_cell.angle_gamma   90.00
#
_symmetry.space_group_name_H-M   'P 1'
#
loop_
_entity.id
_entity.type
_entity.pdbx_description
1 polymer ?
#
loop_
_entity_poly.entity_id
_entity_poly.type
_entity_poly.pdbx_seq_one_letter_code
_entity_poly.pdbx_strand_id
1 'polypeptide(L)'
;MRILDVRALDDKTPVLSLIYATGTSNAPIQDTLGFIQAHAEQGYIVRIKCTTQEQALLRKLLFNNSEKVSPDFKPQREEYEKNFRSSFLLPVRVLSQVDIGKLTSDTGCAVCGNKTTSRCTGCLSIAYCGQACQKAHWKEHKGFCKTIRGGTWRTMTFGQHFQVGGQVMSAVSINHSSGKANTPINKKNEPPANVHGDKLFLVKIQRPLVPDLTQQAMMMVYDRNRTFEGYIIRRDNTGVYEEAMAQMPYGTQKLKIYRWAKRVGDWQLSVCLDREPEQVPQW
;
A
#
# COMPACT_ATOMS: atom_id res chain seq x y z
N MET A 1 28.01 7.20 -12.69
CA MET A 1 27.61 5.78 -12.65
C MET A 1 27.53 5.29 -14.09
N ARG A 2 27.74 4.00 -14.33
CA ARG A 2 27.61 3.37 -15.66
C ARG A 2 26.74 2.13 -15.56
N ILE A 3 25.72 2.05 -16.41
CA ILE A 3 24.92 0.84 -16.58
C ILE A 3 25.76 -0.15 -17.38
N LEU A 4 25.85 -1.39 -16.88
CA LEU A 4 26.67 -2.44 -17.48
C LEU A 4 25.83 -3.26 -18.45
N ASP A 5 24.76 -3.87 -17.94
CA ASP A 5 23.84 -4.68 -18.72
C ASP A 5 22.44 -4.71 -18.07
N VAL A 6 21.48 -5.31 -18.78
CA VAL A 6 20.15 -5.61 -18.27
C VAL A 6 20.01 -7.12 -18.18
N ARG A 7 19.67 -7.62 -16.98
CA ARG A 7 19.48 -9.05 -16.69
C ARG A 7 18.04 -9.33 -16.32
N ALA A 8 17.55 -10.53 -16.59
CA ALA A 8 16.25 -10.97 -16.10
C ALA A 8 16.41 -11.54 -14.68
N LEU A 9 15.66 -11.01 -13.71
CA LEU A 9 15.48 -11.66 -12.39
C LEU A 9 14.45 -12.79 -12.48
N ASP A 10 13.41 -12.54 -13.27
CA ASP A 10 12.34 -13.46 -13.62
C ASP A 10 11.80 -13.07 -15.02
N ASP A 11 10.79 -13.78 -15.52
CA ASP A 11 10.18 -13.57 -16.84
C ASP A 11 9.68 -12.13 -17.12
N LYS A 12 9.53 -11.30 -16.08
CA LYS A 12 8.89 -9.97 -16.14
C LYS A 12 9.68 -8.86 -15.47
N THR A 13 10.76 -9.17 -14.78
CA THR A 13 11.50 -8.22 -13.95
C THR A 13 12.92 -8.06 -14.46
N PRO A 14 13.21 -6.98 -15.21
CA PRO A 14 14.58 -6.67 -15.56
C PRO A 14 15.34 -6.12 -14.34
N VAL A 15 16.65 -6.28 -14.35
CA VAL A 15 17.61 -5.77 -13.37
C VAL A 15 18.67 -5.03 -14.14
N LEU A 16 18.86 -3.75 -13.86
CA LEU A 16 19.94 -2.98 -14.45
C LEU A 16 21.16 -3.16 -13.55
N SER A 17 22.13 -3.95 -14.00
CA SER A 17 23.40 -4.04 -13.28
C SER A 17 24.24 -2.80 -13.61
N LEU A 18 24.93 -2.28 -12.62
CA LEU A 18 25.67 -1.03 -12.78
C LEU A 18 26.87 -0.96 -11.86
N ILE A 19 27.77 -0.04 -12.18
CA ILE A 19 28.84 0.39 -11.30
C ILE A 19 28.69 1.87 -10.98
N TYR A 20 28.99 2.23 -9.74
CA TYR A 20 28.87 3.61 -9.28
C TYR A 20 29.98 3.98 -8.30
N ALA A 21 30.25 5.28 -8.23
CA ALA A 21 31.07 5.88 -7.21
C ALA A 21 30.38 7.16 -6.73
N THR A 22 30.60 7.53 -5.46
CA THR A 22 29.96 8.69 -4.83
C THR A 22 31.00 9.62 -4.23
N GLY A 23 31.00 10.87 -4.67
CA GLY A 23 31.75 11.95 -4.02
C GLY A 23 30.84 12.77 -3.11
N THR A 24 31.45 13.67 -2.34
CA THR A 24 30.74 14.76 -1.65
C THR A 24 31.40 16.08 -2.00
N SER A 25 30.73 17.20 -1.70
CA SER A 25 31.31 18.54 -1.88
C SER A 25 32.64 18.72 -1.13
N ASN A 26 32.81 18.02 0.01
CA ASN A 26 33.98 18.13 0.89
C ASN A 26 35.02 17.01 0.63
N ALA A 27 34.65 16.01 -0.15
CA ALA A 27 35.51 14.90 -0.58
C ALA A 27 35.08 14.50 -2.00
N PRO A 28 35.36 15.35 -3.02
CA PRO A 28 35.03 15.04 -4.39
C PRO A 28 35.83 13.81 -4.84
N ILE A 29 35.20 12.94 -5.63
CA ILE A 29 35.96 11.85 -6.24
C ILE A 29 36.91 12.47 -7.27
N GLN A 30 38.20 12.35 -7.00
CA GLN A 30 39.26 12.76 -7.92
C GLN A 30 39.36 11.81 -9.13
N ASP A 31 39.01 10.54 -8.93
CA ASP A 31 39.14 9.46 -9.93
C ASP A 31 38.01 9.40 -10.99
N THR A 32 37.12 10.40 -11.07
CA THR A 32 36.03 10.42 -12.07
C THR A 32 36.36 11.23 -13.32
N LEU A 33 37.48 11.96 -13.36
CA LEU A 33 37.85 12.76 -14.52
C LEU A 33 38.07 11.90 -15.76
N GLY A 34 38.83 10.80 -15.65
CA GLY A 34 39.03 9.86 -16.75
C GLY A 34 37.72 9.23 -17.24
N PHE A 35 36.82 8.89 -16.31
CA PHE A 35 35.47 8.41 -16.63
C PHE A 35 34.67 9.45 -17.44
N ILE A 36 34.66 10.70 -16.98
CA ILE A 36 33.92 11.80 -17.63
C ILE A 36 34.51 12.08 -19.01
N GLN A 37 35.83 12.17 -19.14
CA GLN A 37 36.45 12.45 -20.43
C GLN A 37 36.14 11.36 -21.45
N ALA A 38 36.37 10.09 -21.11
CA ALA A 38 36.14 8.95 -22.02
C ALA A 38 34.68 8.86 -22.50
N HIS A 39 33.70 9.17 -21.63
CA HIS A 39 32.28 9.07 -21.99
C HIS A 39 31.73 10.36 -22.62
N ALA A 40 32.33 11.53 -22.34
CA ALA A 40 31.97 12.79 -22.98
C ALA A 40 32.35 12.77 -24.47
N GLU A 41 33.53 12.26 -24.80
CA GLU A 41 34.03 12.10 -26.17
C GLU A 41 33.12 11.20 -27.02
N GLN A 42 32.43 10.25 -26.38
CA GLN A 42 31.49 9.33 -27.03
C GLN A 42 30.02 9.83 -27.00
N GLY A 43 29.74 10.99 -26.39
CA GLY A 43 28.40 11.56 -26.29
C GLY A 43 27.45 10.86 -25.31
N TYR A 44 27.94 9.99 -24.42
CA TYR A 44 27.11 9.12 -23.57
C TYR A 44 26.87 9.64 -22.13
N ILE A 45 27.24 10.88 -21.81
CA ILE A 45 27.02 11.43 -20.46
C ILE A 45 25.62 12.03 -20.32
N VAL A 46 24.77 11.34 -19.56
CA VAL A 46 23.48 11.86 -19.14
C VAL A 46 23.63 12.64 -17.83
N ARG A 47 23.31 13.93 -17.86
CA ARG A 47 23.23 14.77 -16.66
C ARG A 47 21.84 14.71 -16.05
N ILE A 48 21.70 13.97 -14.94
CA ILE A 48 20.43 13.88 -14.20
C ILE A 48 20.42 14.95 -13.09
N LYS A 49 19.40 15.79 -13.07
CA LYS A 49 19.17 16.77 -11.98
C LYS A 49 18.26 16.14 -10.94
N CYS A 50 18.68 16.15 -9.67
CA CYS A 50 17.88 15.66 -8.54
C CYS A 50 18.07 16.59 -7.34
N THR A 51 17.07 16.67 -6.48
CA THR A 51 17.14 17.31 -5.16
C THR A 51 18.15 16.60 -4.25
N THR A 52 18.61 17.28 -3.20
CA THR A 52 19.54 16.69 -2.21
C THR A 52 18.98 15.42 -1.57
N GLN A 53 17.67 15.41 -1.29
CA GLN A 53 16.95 14.27 -0.73
C GLN A 53 16.94 13.08 -1.70
N GLU A 54 16.63 13.32 -2.98
CA GLU A 54 16.66 12.27 -4.01
C GLU A 54 18.07 11.70 -4.20
N GLN A 55 19.11 12.55 -4.20
CA GLN A 55 20.49 12.08 -4.27
C GLN A 55 20.89 11.25 -3.04
N ALA A 56 20.43 11.64 -1.84
CA ALA A 56 20.66 10.85 -0.63
C ALA A 56 19.95 9.49 -0.70
N LEU A 57 18.69 9.47 -1.14
CA LEU A 57 17.92 8.24 -1.33
C LEU A 57 18.57 7.30 -2.34
N LEU A 58 18.95 7.81 -3.52
CA LEU A 58 19.60 7.03 -4.57
C LEU A 58 20.94 6.45 -4.09
N ARG A 59 21.78 7.24 -3.41
CA ARG A 59 23.03 6.74 -2.82
C ARG A 59 22.80 5.63 -1.81
N LYS A 60 21.81 5.81 -0.93
CA LYS A 60 21.44 4.80 0.08
C LYS A 60 20.92 3.52 -0.58
N LEU A 61 20.09 3.64 -1.61
CA LEU A 61 19.59 2.51 -2.39
C LEU A 61 20.73 1.75 -3.06
N LEU A 62 21.62 2.45 -3.77
CA LEU A 62 22.76 1.84 -4.46
C LEU A 62 23.71 1.12 -3.50
N PHE A 63 23.95 1.71 -2.33
CA PHE A 63 24.73 1.08 -1.26
C PHE A 63 24.04 -0.17 -0.71
N ASN A 64 22.77 -0.07 -0.32
CA ASN A 64 22.04 -1.23 0.20
C ASN A 64 21.93 -2.37 -0.82
N ASN A 65 21.91 -2.05 -2.13
CA ASN A 65 21.90 -3.05 -3.19
C ASN A 65 23.29 -3.62 -3.46
N SER A 66 24.38 -2.84 -3.30
CA SER A 66 25.74 -3.38 -3.44
C SER A 66 26.03 -4.49 -2.44
N GLU A 67 25.50 -4.39 -1.22
CA GLU A 67 25.63 -5.43 -0.19
C GLU A 67 24.94 -6.76 -0.56
N LYS A 68 24.09 -6.77 -1.60
CA LYS A 68 23.38 -7.95 -2.09
C LYS A 68 23.96 -8.50 -3.39
N VAL A 69 24.99 -7.86 -3.94
CA VAL A 69 25.66 -8.35 -5.16
C VAL A 69 26.58 -9.51 -4.77
N SER A 70 26.50 -10.62 -5.52
CA SER A 70 27.38 -11.76 -5.30
C SER A 70 28.86 -11.35 -5.47
N PRO A 71 29.78 -11.81 -4.61
CA PRO A 71 31.23 -11.62 -4.79
C PRO A 71 31.76 -12.17 -6.13
N ASP A 72 31.07 -13.13 -6.73
CA ASP A 72 31.44 -13.73 -8.02
C ASP A 72 31.08 -12.83 -9.21
N PHE A 73 30.25 -11.81 -9.00
CA PHE A 73 29.91 -10.84 -10.04
C PHE A 73 31.07 -9.85 -10.26
N LYS A 74 31.91 -10.17 -11.24
CA LYS A 74 33.10 -9.39 -11.63
C LYS A 74 32.91 -8.79 -13.02
N PRO A 75 32.21 -7.64 -13.14
CA PRO A 75 32.00 -7.01 -14.44
C PRO A 75 33.31 -6.44 -14.99
N GLN A 76 33.40 -6.30 -16.31
CA GLN A 76 34.51 -5.60 -16.97
C GLN A 76 34.54 -4.13 -16.55
N ARG A 77 35.73 -3.65 -16.21
CA ARG A 77 35.99 -2.30 -15.73
C ARG A 77 37.21 -1.72 -16.45
N GLU A 78 37.13 -0.44 -16.75
CA GLU A 78 38.27 0.35 -17.19
C GLU A 78 39.14 0.76 -15.99
N GLU A 79 40.37 1.21 -16.23
CA GLU A 79 41.31 1.58 -15.15
C GLU A 79 40.73 2.67 -14.23
N TYR A 80 40.04 3.66 -14.81
CA TYR A 80 39.37 4.74 -14.08
C TYR A 80 38.12 4.28 -13.29
N GLU A 81 37.71 3.02 -13.40
CA GLU A 81 36.55 2.44 -12.71
C GLU A 81 36.93 1.47 -11.58
N LYS A 82 38.24 1.29 -11.32
CA LYS A 82 38.74 0.34 -10.31
C LYS A 82 38.08 0.49 -8.93
N ASN A 83 37.80 1.73 -8.54
CA ASN A 83 37.22 2.08 -7.24
C ASN A 83 35.67 2.13 -7.24
N PHE A 84 35.03 1.82 -8.37
CA PHE A 84 33.57 1.83 -8.44
C PHE A 84 33.00 0.57 -7.77
N ARG A 85 31.86 0.73 -7.10
CA ARG A 85 31.12 -0.37 -6.48
C ARG A 85 30.12 -0.94 -7.47
N SER A 86 30.02 -2.26 -7.53
CA SER A 86 28.95 -2.95 -8.25
C SER A 86 27.64 -2.82 -7.48
N SER A 87 26.56 -2.58 -8.18
CA SER A 87 25.21 -2.46 -7.63
C SER A 87 24.19 -2.83 -8.70
N PHE A 88 22.91 -2.72 -8.38
CA PHE A 88 21.84 -2.91 -9.35
C PHE A 88 20.66 -1.99 -9.03
N LEU A 89 19.86 -1.71 -10.05
CA LEU A 89 18.55 -1.08 -9.91
C LEU A 89 17.48 -2.02 -10.42
N LEU A 90 16.39 -2.09 -9.66
CA LEU A 90 15.14 -2.69 -10.12
C LEU A 90 14.26 -1.57 -10.68
N PRO A 91 13.41 -1.87 -11.69
CA PRO A 91 12.42 -0.93 -12.19
C PRO A 91 11.61 -0.37 -11.04
N VAL A 92 11.51 0.95 -10.98
CA VAL A 92 10.58 1.60 -10.07
C VAL A 92 9.18 1.29 -10.57
N ARG A 93 8.54 0.29 -9.98
CA ARG A 93 7.12 0.04 -10.19
C ARG A 93 6.33 0.96 -9.27
N VAL A 94 5.20 1.44 -9.74
CA VAL A 94 4.18 2.03 -8.86
C VAL A 94 3.86 0.96 -7.82
N LEU A 95 3.98 1.31 -6.55
CA LEU A 95 3.64 0.39 -5.46
C LEU A 95 2.17 -0.01 -5.64
N SER A 96 1.90 -1.31 -5.65
CA SER A 96 0.52 -1.77 -5.69
C SER A 96 -0.18 -1.40 -4.38
N GLN A 97 -1.52 -1.37 -4.37
CA GLN A 97 -2.29 -1.10 -3.14
C GLN A 97 -1.88 -2.04 -2.00
N VAL A 98 -1.57 -3.30 -2.34
CA VAL A 98 -1.10 -4.33 -1.40
C VAL A 98 0.28 -4.00 -0.85
N ASP A 99 1.21 -3.52 -1.68
CA ASP A 99 2.55 -3.15 -1.24
C ASP A 99 2.51 -1.95 -0.30
N ILE A 100 1.74 -0.91 -0.66
CA ILE A 100 1.54 0.25 0.21
C ILE A 100 0.89 -0.19 1.53
N GLY A 101 -0.09 -1.10 1.47
CA GLY A 101 -0.72 -1.68 2.62
C GLY A 101 0.25 -2.39 3.58
N LYS A 102 1.14 -3.23 3.04
CA LYS A 102 2.19 -3.92 3.82
C LYS A 102 3.20 -2.95 4.42
N LEU A 103 3.61 -1.92 3.67
CA LEU A 103 4.56 -0.91 4.15
C LEU A 103 3.97 -0.01 5.25
N THR A 104 2.64 0.08 5.33
CA THR A 104 1.93 0.96 6.28
C THR A 104 1.24 0.24 7.43
N SER A 105 1.30 -1.10 7.51
CA SER A 105 0.54 -1.88 8.50
C SER A 105 1.09 -1.79 9.94
N ASP A 106 2.38 -1.44 10.11
CA ASP A 106 3.00 -1.31 11.42
C ASP A 106 4.10 -0.23 11.42
N THR A 107 3.69 1.04 11.36
CA THR A 107 4.61 2.18 11.37
C THR A 107 5.19 2.48 12.75
N GLY A 108 4.84 1.69 13.78
CA GLY A 108 5.23 1.95 15.16
C GLY A 108 4.62 3.25 15.71
N CYS A 109 5.35 3.90 16.62
CA CYS A 109 4.95 5.16 17.22
C CYS A 109 4.83 6.26 16.15
N ALA A 110 3.70 6.96 16.11
CA ALA A 110 3.46 8.03 15.14
C ALA A 110 4.42 9.23 15.23
N VAL A 111 5.18 9.34 16.32
CA VAL A 111 6.14 10.44 16.51
C VAL A 111 7.58 10.01 16.23
N CYS A 112 8.00 8.86 16.76
CA CYS A 112 9.41 8.43 16.70
C CYS A 112 9.65 7.13 15.93
N GLY A 113 8.60 6.44 15.47
CA GLY A 113 8.71 5.17 14.73
C GLY A 113 9.06 3.95 15.58
N ASN A 114 9.34 4.10 16.88
CA ASN A 114 9.63 2.96 17.75
C ASN A 114 8.48 1.96 17.79
N LYS A 115 8.80 0.66 17.76
CA LYS A 115 7.81 -0.42 17.86
C LYS A 115 6.96 -0.25 19.12
N THR A 116 5.65 -0.32 18.97
CA THR A 116 4.70 -0.19 20.08
C THR A 116 3.37 -0.83 19.71
N THR A 117 2.71 -1.46 20.68
CA THR A 117 1.34 -1.96 20.56
C THR A 117 0.33 -1.01 21.21
N SER A 118 0.80 -0.04 21.99
CA SER A 118 -0.04 0.93 22.70
C SER A 118 -0.65 1.95 21.74
N ARG A 119 -1.97 2.08 21.80
CA ARG A 119 -2.77 2.93 20.90
C ARG A 119 -3.52 4.00 21.65
N CYS A 120 -3.91 5.04 20.91
CA CYS A 120 -4.82 6.04 21.44
C CYS A 120 -6.13 5.35 21.86
N THR A 121 -6.47 5.38 23.15
CA THR A 121 -7.69 4.74 23.68
C THR A 121 -8.98 5.36 23.16
N GLY A 122 -8.92 6.59 22.65
CA GLY A 122 -10.09 7.28 22.09
C GLY A 122 -10.48 6.81 20.70
N CYS A 123 -9.51 6.61 19.79
CA CYS A 123 -9.80 6.25 18.39
C CYS A 123 -9.22 4.90 17.96
N LEU A 124 -8.30 4.30 18.72
CA LEU A 124 -7.60 3.03 18.41
C LEU A 124 -6.83 2.97 17.07
N SER A 125 -6.83 4.06 16.30
CA SER A 125 -6.24 4.11 14.95
C SER A 125 -4.74 4.38 14.97
N ILE A 126 -4.25 5.23 15.89
CA ILE A 126 -2.84 5.63 15.96
C ILE A 126 -2.12 5.02 17.16
N ALA A 127 -0.82 4.74 17.00
CA ALA A 127 0.02 4.12 18.02
C ALA A 127 1.07 5.09 18.58
N TYR A 128 1.35 4.97 19.87
CA TYR A 128 2.36 5.77 20.57
C TYR A 128 3.19 4.86 21.49
N CYS A 129 4.50 5.10 21.58
CA CYS A 129 5.34 4.35 22.53
C CYS A 129 5.16 4.82 23.99
N GLY A 130 4.44 5.92 24.21
CA GLY A 130 4.15 6.43 25.55
C GLY A 130 3.41 7.77 25.54
N GLN A 131 3.06 8.27 26.73
CA GLN A 131 2.30 9.52 26.88
C GLN A 131 3.02 10.75 26.34
N ALA A 132 4.36 10.77 26.37
CA ALA A 132 5.15 11.89 25.85
C ALA A 132 4.88 12.09 24.35
N CYS A 133 5.00 11.03 23.55
CA CYS A 133 4.70 11.05 22.11
C CYS A 133 3.22 11.35 21.84
N GLN A 134 2.30 10.82 22.65
CA GLN A 134 0.88 11.14 22.51
C GLN A 134 0.60 12.62 22.74
N LYS A 135 1.16 13.22 23.80
CA LYS A 135 0.99 14.65 24.10
C LYS A 135 1.62 15.54 23.02
N ALA A 136 2.80 15.17 22.54
CA ALA A 136 3.48 15.89 21.45
C ALA A 136 2.63 15.94 20.17
N HIS A 137 2.03 14.80 19.79
CA HIS A 137 1.19 14.71 18.59
C HIS A 137 -0.27 15.16 18.82
N TRP A 138 -0.67 15.48 20.06
CA TRP A 138 -2.09 15.69 20.40
C TRP A 138 -2.73 16.85 19.64
N LYS A 139 -2.00 17.96 19.43
CA LYS A 139 -2.54 19.12 18.72
C LYS A 139 -3.03 18.78 17.31
N GLU A 140 -2.28 17.94 16.60
CA GLU A 140 -2.61 17.44 15.26
C GLU A 140 -3.66 16.31 15.33
N HIS A 141 -3.50 15.37 16.27
CA HIS A 141 -4.38 14.20 16.36
C HIS A 141 -5.79 14.47 16.92
N LYS A 142 -5.96 15.49 17.77
CA LYS A 142 -7.21 15.74 18.53
C LYS A 142 -8.43 15.89 17.64
N GLY A 143 -8.30 16.53 16.48
CA GLY A 143 -9.38 16.71 15.51
C GLY A 143 -9.89 15.36 15.02
N PHE A 144 -9.01 14.60 14.36
CA PHE A 144 -9.26 13.22 13.94
C PHE A 144 -9.87 12.36 15.05
N CYS A 145 -9.25 12.35 16.23
CA CYS A 145 -9.64 11.48 17.34
C CYS A 145 -11.09 11.72 17.78
N LYS A 146 -11.50 12.99 17.86
CA LYS A 146 -12.86 13.36 18.26
C LYS A 146 -13.87 12.97 17.18
N THR A 147 -13.53 13.18 15.92
CA THR A 147 -14.38 12.85 14.77
C THR A 147 -14.73 11.36 14.77
N ILE A 148 -13.73 10.48 14.90
CA ILE A 148 -13.94 9.02 14.91
C ILE A 148 -14.77 8.56 16.10
N ARG A 149 -14.51 9.12 17.30
CA ARG A 149 -15.25 8.74 18.50
C ARG A 149 -16.73 9.13 18.43
N GLY A 150 -17.05 10.24 17.77
CA GLY A 150 -18.42 10.72 17.56
C GLY A 150 -19.05 10.29 16.22
N GLY A 151 -18.53 9.23 15.61
CA GLY A 151 -19.08 8.67 14.37
C GLY A 151 -20.30 7.78 14.59
N THR A 152 -21.10 7.63 13.54
CA THR A 152 -22.23 6.72 13.45
C THR A 152 -21.73 5.35 13.03
N TRP A 153 -21.61 4.44 14.00
CA TRP A 153 -21.15 3.07 13.79
C TRP A 153 -22.34 2.14 13.52
N ARG A 154 -22.25 1.35 12.45
CA ARG A 154 -23.23 0.34 12.07
C ARG A 154 -22.56 -1.01 11.93
N THR A 155 -23.19 -2.05 12.46
CA THR A 155 -22.73 -3.42 12.22
C THR A 155 -23.27 -3.89 10.88
N MET A 156 -22.40 -4.41 10.03
CA MET A 156 -22.69 -4.96 8.72
C MET A 156 -22.19 -6.40 8.66
N THR A 157 -23.03 -7.29 8.17
CA THR A 157 -22.66 -8.67 7.85
C THR A 157 -22.14 -8.73 6.40
N PHE A 158 -21.03 -9.43 6.19
CA PHE A 158 -20.45 -9.66 4.87
C PHE A 158 -20.18 -11.15 4.66
N GLY A 159 -20.12 -11.61 3.42
CA GLY A 159 -19.83 -13.01 3.08
C GLY A 159 -19.15 -13.15 1.73
N GLN A 160 -18.53 -14.30 1.47
CA GLN A 160 -17.96 -14.64 0.16
C GLN A 160 -18.90 -15.46 -0.72
N HIS A 161 -19.85 -16.13 -0.07
CA HIS A 161 -20.80 -17.05 -0.69
C HIS A 161 -22.22 -16.63 -0.33
N PHE A 162 -23.13 -16.71 -1.28
CA PHE A 162 -24.53 -16.34 -1.08
C PHE A 162 -25.45 -17.26 -1.86
N GLN A 163 -26.67 -17.45 -1.35
CA GLN A 163 -27.64 -18.33 -1.99
C GLN A 163 -28.59 -17.56 -2.91
N VAL A 164 -28.67 -18.01 -4.16
CA VAL A 164 -29.64 -17.54 -5.16
C VAL A 164 -30.43 -18.75 -5.64
N GLY A 165 -31.73 -18.79 -5.39
CA GLY A 165 -32.59 -19.90 -5.83
C GLY A 165 -32.18 -21.29 -5.31
N GLY A 166 -31.60 -21.37 -4.10
CA GLY A 166 -31.10 -22.62 -3.50
C GLY A 166 -29.71 -23.05 -3.98
N GLN A 167 -29.10 -22.32 -4.93
CA GLN A 167 -27.72 -22.55 -5.36
C GLN A 167 -26.75 -21.59 -4.65
N VAL A 168 -25.59 -22.09 -4.25
CA VAL A 168 -24.51 -21.27 -3.68
C VAL A 168 -23.73 -20.62 -4.82
N MET A 169 -23.74 -19.29 -4.84
CA MET A 169 -23.00 -18.45 -5.77
C MET A 169 -21.84 -17.77 -5.05
N SER A 170 -20.74 -17.55 -5.77
CA SER A 170 -19.62 -16.72 -5.32
C SER A 170 -19.45 -15.57 -6.31
N ALA A 171 -19.25 -14.36 -5.80
CA ALA A 171 -18.97 -13.23 -6.67
C ALA A 171 -17.49 -13.23 -7.08
N VAL A 172 -17.26 -12.96 -8.37
CA VAL A 172 -15.92 -12.95 -8.99
C VAL A 172 -15.53 -11.50 -9.20
N SER A 173 -14.35 -11.10 -8.71
CA SER A 173 -13.80 -9.78 -8.99
C SER A 173 -12.83 -9.86 -10.17
N ILE A 174 -12.95 -8.94 -11.14
CA ILE A 174 -12.03 -8.85 -12.28
C ILE A 174 -11.06 -7.71 -12.02
N ASN A 175 -9.76 -8.00 -12.02
CA ASN A 175 -8.74 -6.97 -11.92
C ASN A 175 -8.53 -6.31 -13.29
N HIS A 176 -9.06 -5.11 -13.46
CA HIS A 176 -8.97 -4.35 -14.72
C HIS A 176 -7.52 -4.04 -15.17
N SER A 177 -6.54 -4.01 -14.26
CA SER A 177 -5.13 -3.77 -14.64
C SER A 177 -4.43 -5.00 -15.23
N SER A 178 -4.93 -6.21 -14.96
CA SER A 178 -4.33 -7.47 -15.42
C SER A 178 -5.27 -8.32 -16.26
N GLY A 179 -6.56 -7.96 -16.36
CA GLY A 179 -7.60 -8.75 -17.01
C GLY A 179 -7.92 -10.08 -16.31
N LYS A 180 -7.28 -10.37 -15.16
CA LYS A 180 -7.44 -11.64 -14.46
C LYS A 180 -8.64 -11.61 -13.52
N ALA A 181 -9.44 -12.67 -13.57
CA ALA A 181 -10.43 -12.96 -12.55
C ALA A 181 -9.72 -13.38 -11.26
N ASN A 182 -9.98 -12.66 -10.18
CA ASN A 182 -9.71 -13.14 -8.83
C ASN A 182 -10.94 -13.94 -8.39
N THR A 183 -10.77 -15.25 -8.33
CA THR A 183 -11.78 -16.14 -7.76
C THR A 183 -11.46 -16.32 -6.27
N PRO A 184 -12.30 -15.84 -5.35
CA PRO A 184 -12.17 -16.19 -3.94
C PRO A 184 -12.67 -17.62 -3.75
N ILE A 185 -11.93 -18.62 -4.25
CA ILE A 185 -12.31 -20.03 -4.03
C ILE A 185 -11.80 -20.45 -2.65
N ASN A 186 -12.40 -19.91 -1.59
CA ASN A 186 -12.42 -20.65 -0.33
C ASN A 186 -13.64 -21.57 -0.37
N LYS A 187 -13.46 -22.82 -0.85
CA LYS A 187 -14.55 -23.80 -1.00
C LYS A 187 -15.28 -24.11 0.31
N LYS A 188 -14.67 -23.80 1.46
CA LYS A 188 -15.19 -24.14 2.79
C LYS A 188 -16.06 -23.06 3.43
N ASN A 189 -16.19 -21.87 2.82
CA ASN A 189 -16.91 -20.72 3.40
C ASN A 189 -16.44 -20.38 4.83
N GLU A 190 -15.15 -20.57 5.11
CA GLU A 190 -14.55 -20.23 6.39
C GLU A 190 -14.33 -18.71 6.49
N PRO A 191 -14.57 -18.10 7.66
CA PRO A 191 -14.36 -16.67 7.84
C PRO A 191 -12.89 -16.29 7.66
N PRO A 192 -12.60 -15.12 7.05
CA PRO A 192 -11.23 -14.65 6.90
C PRO A 192 -10.61 -14.37 8.27
N ALA A 193 -9.31 -14.65 8.41
CA ALA A 193 -8.59 -14.43 9.66
C ALA A 193 -8.66 -12.96 10.12
N ASN A 194 -8.83 -12.74 11.42
CA ASN A 194 -8.82 -11.39 12.00
C ASN A 194 -7.40 -10.85 12.18
N VAL A 195 -6.71 -10.52 11.09
CA VAL A 195 -5.32 -10.00 11.16
C VAL A 195 -5.23 -8.62 11.83
N HIS A 196 -6.35 -7.90 11.92
CA HIS A 196 -6.42 -6.58 12.53
C HIS A 196 -6.68 -6.63 14.04
N GLY A 197 -7.19 -7.75 14.58
CA GLY A 197 -7.60 -7.84 15.97
C GLY A 197 -8.68 -6.81 16.31
N ASP A 198 -8.46 -6.02 17.36
CA ASP A 198 -9.35 -4.94 17.80
C ASP A 198 -9.03 -3.58 17.16
N LYS A 199 -8.06 -3.52 16.23
CA LYS A 199 -7.63 -2.28 15.59
C LYS A 199 -8.74 -1.72 14.69
N LEU A 200 -8.85 -0.39 14.66
CA LEU A 200 -9.54 0.26 13.55
C LEU A 200 -8.68 0.17 12.29
N PHE A 201 -9.30 -0.16 11.17
CA PHE A 201 -8.69 -0.17 9.85
C PHE A 201 -9.63 0.45 8.82
N LEU A 202 -9.10 0.79 7.64
CA LEU A 202 -9.91 1.33 6.55
C LEU A 202 -10.40 0.20 5.65
N VAL A 203 -11.70 0.25 5.33
CA VAL A 203 -12.34 -0.58 4.31
C VAL A 203 -12.78 0.28 3.14
N LYS A 204 -12.71 -0.30 1.95
CA LYS A 204 -13.32 0.23 0.74
C LYS A 204 -14.61 -0.51 0.57
N ILE A 205 -15.71 0.23 0.51
CA ILE A 205 -17.03 -0.29 0.17
C ILE A 205 -17.37 0.26 -1.21
N GLN A 206 -17.69 -0.62 -2.15
CA GLN A 206 -18.00 -0.27 -3.53
C GLN A 206 -19.40 -0.77 -3.87
N ARG A 207 -20.24 0.13 -4.37
CA ARG A 207 -21.60 -0.23 -4.81
C ARG A 207 -21.60 -1.02 -6.12
N PRO A 208 -22.71 -1.71 -6.47
CA PRO A 208 -22.91 -2.24 -7.81
C PRO A 208 -22.74 -1.14 -8.87
N LEU A 209 -22.23 -1.54 -10.05
CA LEU A 209 -22.08 -0.63 -11.18
C LEU A 209 -23.44 -0.28 -11.79
N VAL A 210 -24.31 -1.28 -11.89
CA VAL A 210 -25.68 -1.16 -12.41
C VAL A 210 -26.65 -1.22 -11.23
N PRO A 211 -27.67 -0.35 -11.18
CA PRO A 211 -28.73 -0.44 -10.19
C PRO A 211 -29.36 -1.83 -10.15
N ASP A 212 -29.25 -2.46 -8.99
CA ASP A 212 -29.98 -3.68 -8.64
C ASP A 212 -30.94 -3.33 -7.50
N LEU A 213 -32.23 -3.38 -7.79
CA LEU A 213 -33.30 -3.08 -6.84
C LEU A 213 -33.78 -4.31 -6.09
N THR A 214 -33.23 -5.49 -6.37
CA THR A 214 -33.57 -6.73 -5.66
C THR A 214 -32.98 -6.74 -4.25
N GLN A 215 -33.44 -7.68 -3.44
CA GLN A 215 -32.85 -7.97 -2.12
C GLN A 215 -31.49 -8.68 -2.22
N GLN A 216 -31.07 -9.07 -3.43
CA GLN A 216 -29.80 -9.75 -3.70
C GLN A 216 -28.68 -8.78 -4.10
N ALA A 217 -28.95 -7.48 -4.16
CA ALA A 217 -27.94 -6.48 -4.47
C ALA A 217 -26.74 -6.55 -3.50
N MET A 218 -25.53 -6.45 -4.06
CA MET A 218 -24.27 -6.68 -3.34
C MET A 218 -23.32 -5.49 -3.42
N MET A 219 -22.89 -4.98 -2.27
CA MET A 219 -21.72 -4.10 -2.21
C MET A 219 -20.46 -4.93 -1.94
N MET A 220 -19.37 -4.62 -2.62
CA MET A 220 -18.07 -5.26 -2.34
C MET A 220 -17.35 -4.52 -1.22
N VAL A 221 -16.77 -5.25 -0.27
CA VAL A 221 -16.00 -4.72 0.85
C VAL A 221 -14.65 -5.44 1.01
N TYR A 222 -13.58 -4.68 1.21
CA TYR A 222 -12.24 -5.20 1.52
C TYR A 222 -11.39 -4.15 2.21
N ASP A 223 -10.35 -4.59 2.91
CA ASP A 223 -9.33 -3.71 3.48
C ASP A 223 -8.19 -3.41 2.50
N ARG A 224 -7.35 -2.45 2.87
CA ARG A 224 -6.23 -1.99 2.02
C ARG A 224 -5.28 -3.11 1.61
N ASN A 225 -5.06 -4.07 2.52
CA ASN A 225 -4.08 -5.14 2.34
C ASN A 225 -4.67 -6.36 1.63
N ARG A 226 -5.97 -6.34 1.26
CA ARG A 226 -6.71 -7.49 0.74
C ARG A 226 -6.59 -8.72 1.66
N THR A 227 -6.53 -8.47 2.97
CA THR A 227 -6.50 -9.55 3.98
C THR A 227 -7.86 -10.23 4.07
N PHE A 228 -8.92 -9.52 3.67
CA PHE A 228 -10.20 -10.10 3.30
C PHE A 228 -10.81 -9.37 2.10
N GLU A 229 -11.70 -10.09 1.41
CA GLU A 229 -12.62 -9.55 0.40
C GLU A 229 -13.95 -10.27 0.60
N GLY A 230 -15.06 -9.53 0.56
CA GLY A 230 -16.40 -10.08 0.67
C GLY A 230 -17.47 -9.12 0.19
N TYR A 231 -18.72 -9.53 0.37
CA TYR A 231 -19.91 -8.88 -0.16
C TYR A 231 -20.92 -8.64 0.94
N ILE A 232 -21.44 -7.42 0.99
CA ILE A 232 -22.52 -6.98 1.86
C ILE A 232 -23.80 -7.07 1.04
N ILE A 233 -24.69 -7.97 1.44
CA ILE A 233 -25.93 -8.26 0.72
C ILE A 233 -27.07 -7.44 1.33
N ARG A 234 -27.90 -6.85 0.49
CA ARG A 234 -29.02 -5.99 0.90
C ARG A 234 -29.98 -6.69 1.87
N ARG A 235 -30.44 -7.92 1.55
CA ARG A 235 -31.33 -8.72 2.39
C ARG A 235 -30.85 -8.83 3.83
N ASP A 236 -29.57 -9.16 4.00
CA ASP A 236 -28.97 -9.48 5.30
C ASP A 236 -28.52 -8.22 6.07
N ASN A 237 -28.61 -7.05 5.43
CA ASN A 237 -28.17 -5.75 5.96
C ASN A 237 -29.24 -4.67 5.76
N THR A 238 -30.52 -5.02 5.90
CA THR A 238 -31.65 -4.12 5.64
C THR A 238 -31.52 -2.83 6.46
N GLY A 239 -31.79 -1.67 5.83
CA GLY A 239 -31.59 -0.35 6.42
C GLY A 239 -30.14 0.15 6.30
N VAL A 240 -29.19 -0.56 6.92
CA VAL A 240 -27.76 -0.16 6.90
C VAL A 240 -27.18 -0.16 5.48
N TYR A 241 -27.63 -1.10 4.63
CA TYR A 241 -27.29 -1.13 3.21
C TYR A 241 -27.69 0.18 2.51
N GLU A 242 -28.89 0.70 2.80
CA GLU A 242 -29.37 1.96 2.21
C GLU A 242 -28.61 3.16 2.74
N GLU A 243 -28.28 3.19 4.04
CA GLU A 243 -27.43 4.24 4.62
C GLU A 243 -26.07 4.30 3.91
N ALA A 244 -25.46 3.15 3.60
CA ALA A 244 -24.22 3.07 2.85
C ALA A 244 -24.38 3.44 1.37
N MET A 245 -25.46 3.02 0.71
CA MET A 245 -25.78 3.37 -0.68
C MET A 245 -26.03 4.88 -0.85
N ALA A 246 -26.64 5.55 0.13
CA ALA A 246 -26.84 6.99 0.13
C ALA A 246 -25.52 7.78 0.09
N GLN A 247 -24.40 7.18 0.53
CA GLN A 247 -23.07 7.77 0.42
C GLN A 247 -22.44 7.62 -0.98
N MET A 248 -23.04 6.82 -1.86
CA MET A 248 -22.57 6.50 -3.21
C MET A 248 -23.73 6.53 -4.24
N PRO A 249 -24.46 7.65 -4.39
CA PRO A 249 -25.66 7.69 -5.23
C PRO A 249 -25.37 7.34 -6.70
N TYR A 250 -26.33 6.66 -7.34
CA TYR A 250 -26.31 6.45 -8.79
C TYR A 250 -26.40 7.78 -9.54
N GLY A 251 -25.84 7.84 -10.75
CA GLY A 251 -25.72 9.07 -11.52
C GLY A 251 -24.55 9.98 -11.10
N THR A 252 -23.79 9.60 -10.06
CA THR A 252 -22.57 10.32 -9.66
C THR A 252 -21.30 9.52 -9.97
N GLN A 253 -20.16 10.20 -9.98
CA GLN A 253 -18.84 9.57 -10.11
C GLN A 253 -18.42 8.80 -8.84
N LYS A 254 -19.15 8.93 -7.72
CA LYS A 254 -18.82 8.30 -6.43
C LYS A 254 -19.31 6.85 -6.41
N LEU A 255 -18.47 5.94 -6.90
CA LEU A 255 -18.72 4.49 -6.93
C LEU A 255 -18.33 3.75 -5.64
N LYS A 256 -17.51 4.40 -4.80
CA LYS A 256 -16.87 3.79 -3.64
C LYS A 256 -16.73 4.79 -2.50
N ILE A 257 -16.75 4.28 -1.28
CA ILE A 257 -16.43 5.00 -0.06
C ILE A 257 -15.32 4.30 0.69
N TYR A 258 -14.57 5.09 1.46
CA TYR A 258 -13.58 4.61 2.40
C TYR A 258 -14.07 4.91 3.80
N ARG A 259 -14.21 3.88 4.63
CA ARG A 259 -14.77 4.00 5.98
C ARG A 259 -13.89 3.29 6.99
N TRP A 260 -13.83 3.85 8.20
CA TRP A 260 -13.20 3.18 9.33
C TRP A 260 -14.08 2.01 9.76
N ALA A 261 -13.45 0.87 10.00
CA ALA A 261 -14.10 -0.34 10.45
C ALA A 261 -13.27 -1.05 11.52
N LYS A 262 -13.95 -1.91 12.27
CA LYS A 262 -13.33 -2.95 13.10
C LYS A 262 -14.12 -4.25 12.96
N ARG A 263 -13.44 -5.38 13.09
CA ARG A 263 -14.09 -6.68 13.12
C ARG A 263 -14.77 -6.86 14.47
N VAL A 264 -16.04 -7.27 14.46
CA VAL A 264 -16.85 -7.51 15.68
C VAL A 264 -17.43 -8.92 15.74
N GLY A 265 -17.23 -9.70 14.68
CA GLY A 265 -17.59 -11.10 14.58
C GLY A 265 -16.95 -11.72 13.35
N ASP A 266 -17.18 -13.00 13.11
CA ASP A 266 -16.50 -13.71 12.03
C ASP A 266 -16.84 -13.21 10.63
N TRP A 267 -18.09 -12.81 10.46
CA TRP A 267 -18.63 -12.25 9.23
C TRP A 267 -19.21 -10.86 9.46
N GLN A 268 -18.75 -10.16 10.51
CA GLN A 268 -19.31 -8.87 10.92
C GLN A 268 -18.25 -7.79 11.09
N LEU A 269 -18.52 -6.64 10.49
CA LEU A 269 -17.75 -5.41 10.63
C LEU A 269 -18.62 -4.36 11.29
N SER A 270 -18.08 -3.64 12.27
CA SER A 270 -18.65 -2.36 12.71
C SER A 270 -17.99 -1.26 11.88
N VAL A 271 -18.78 -0.53 11.09
CA VAL A 271 -18.34 0.47 10.11
C VAL A 271 -18.87 1.84 10.51
N CYS A 272 -17.98 2.84 10.57
CA CYS A 272 -18.36 4.23 10.76
C CYS A 272 -18.82 4.81 9.41
N LEU A 273 -20.11 5.13 9.22
CA LEU A 273 -20.63 5.50 7.89
C LEU A 273 -20.53 6.99 7.55
N ASP A 274 -20.48 7.85 8.56
CA ASP A 274 -20.59 9.31 8.44
C ASP A 274 -19.25 10.05 8.57
N ARG A 275 -18.16 9.35 8.92
CA ARG A 275 -16.81 9.93 9.04
C ARG A 275 -15.89 9.37 7.99
N GLU A 276 -15.44 10.24 7.10
CA GLU A 276 -14.42 9.90 6.09
C GLU A 276 -13.02 10.01 6.69
N PRO A 277 -12.02 9.24 6.20
CA PRO A 277 -10.64 9.49 6.55
C PRO A 277 -10.20 10.89 6.10
N GLU A 278 -9.35 11.56 6.89
CA GLU A 278 -8.86 12.91 6.57
C GLU A 278 -8.14 13.00 5.21
N GLN A 279 -7.49 11.91 4.82
CA GLN A 279 -6.93 11.74 3.50
C GLN A 279 -7.54 10.50 2.87
N VAL A 280 -8.04 10.62 1.64
CA VAL A 280 -8.41 9.45 0.85
C VAL A 280 -7.12 8.67 0.61
N PRO A 281 -6.97 7.46 1.20
CA PRO A 281 -5.75 6.70 1.01
C PRO A 281 -5.59 6.41 -0.48
N GLN A 282 -4.37 6.51 -0.99
CA GLN A 282 -4.07 5.92 -2.29
C GLN A 282 -4.34 4.42 -2.19
N TRP A 283 -5.43 4.04 -2.85
CA TRP A 283 -5.97 2.70 -2.96
C TRP A 283 -5.82 2.31 -4.41
#